data_AF-A0A1L8SQI6-F1
#
_entry.id   AF-A0A1L8SQI6-F1
#
_cell.length_a   1.000
_cell.length_b   1.000
_cell.length_c   1.000
_cell.angle_alpha   90.00
_cell.angle_beta   90.00
_cell.angle_gamma   90.00
#
_symmetry.space_group_name_H-M   'P 1'
#
loop_
_entity.id
_entity.type
_entity.pdbx_description
1 polymer ?
#
loop_
_entity_poly.entity_id
_entity_poly.type
_entity_poly.pdbx_seq_one_letter_code
_entity_poly.pdbx_strand_id
1 'polypeptide(L)'
;MATVMMLKEILTTKQLEKRLGLPGGNRERMYFDFLQNPEMDDEKWLALVEYFVGRGKGLTPSGDDLLMGYLFILKLYQHKFYQVLELQLHKMNRFTTDVSWNYLSALLLGYVSSPFIELRNGLEEELPYNELNQLVKAILAIGHTSGSDSCYGLFLGVTALMGNK
;
A
#
# COMPACT_ATOMS: atom_id res chain seq x y z
N MET A 1 -16.84 -0.96 -8.27
CA MET A 1 -16.70 -2.16 -7.40
C MET A 1 -16.19 -3.39 -8.16
N ALA A 2 -16.65 -3.68 -9.38
CA ALA A 2 -16.16 -4.83 -10.16
C ALA A 2 -14.64 -4.78 -10.44
N THR A 3 -14.12 -3.63 -10.87
CA THR A 3 -12.68 -3.42 -11.15
C THR A 3 -11.81 -3.56 -9.91
N VAL A 4 -12.34 -3.23 -8.72
CA VAL A 4 -11.66 -3.40 -7.43
C VAL A 4 -11.55 -4.89 -7.05
N MET A 5 -12.61 -5.66 -7.28
CA MET A 5 -12.57 -7.13 -7.13
C MET A 5 -11.57 -7.77 -8.10
N MET A 6 -11.55 -7.29 -9.34
CA MET A 6 -10.60 -7.72 -10.35
C MET A 6 -9.15 -7.39 -9.96
N LEU A 7 -8.88 -6.19 -9.43
CA LEU A 7 -7.56 -5.82 -8.92
C LEU A 7 -7.11 -6.76 -7.79
N LYS A 8 -8.00 -7.09 -6.85
CA LYS A 8 -7.71 -8.05 -5.77
C LYS A 8 -7.33 -9.42 -6.32
N GLU A 9 -8.10 -9.91 -7.28
CA GLU A 9 -7.82 -11.19 -7.94
C GLU A 9 -6.44 -11.16 -8.60
N ILE A 10 -6.15 -10.14 -9.42
CA ILE A 10 -4.86 -9.96 -10.07
C ILE A 10 -3.71 -9.99 -9.06
N LEU A 11 -3.82 -9.22 -7.98
CA LEU A 11 -2.78 -9.14 -6.93
C LEU A 11 -2.56 -10.48 -6.22
N THR A 12 -3.65 -11.23 -5.97
CA THR A 12 -3.60 -12.57 -5.35
C THR A 12 -2.79 -13.55 -6.20
N THR A 13 -2.89 -13.48 -7.53
CA THR A 13 -2.10 -14.35 -8.43
C THR A 13 -0.59 -14.10 -8.41
N LYS A 14 -0.12 -12.98 -7.84
CA LYS A 14 1.30 -12.57 -7.91
C LYS A 14 2.19 -13.15 -6.82
N GLN A 15 1.63 -13.89 -5.86
CA GLN A 15 2.37 -14.49 -4.73
C GLN A 15 3.24 -13.47 -3.98
N LEU A 16 2.67 -12.28 -3.74
CA LEU A 16 3.39 -11.09 -3.25
C LEU A 16 4.10 -11.33 -1.92
N GLU A 17 3.48 -12.07 -0.99
CA GLU A 17 4.07 -12.40 0.32
C GLU A 17 5.44 -13.07 0.23
N LYS A 18 5.69 -13.88 -0.81
CA LYS A 18 6.98 -14.56 -1.01
C LYS A 18 8.09 -13.62 -1.49
N ARG A 19 7.73 -12.40 -1.89
CA ARG A 19 8.62 -11.41 -2.51
C ARG A 19 8.78 -10.16 -1.64
N LEU A 20 8.16 -10.14 -0.45
CA LEU A 20 8.28 -9.03 0.47
C LEU A 20 9.72 -8.88 0.97
N GLY A 21 10.19 -7.65 1.08
CA GLY A 21 11.45 -7.34 1.78
C GLY A 21 11.32 -7.29 3.30
N LEU A 22 10.14 -7.62 3.83
CA LEU A 22 9.83 -7.73 5.26
C LEU A 22 9.97 -9.18 5.75
N PRO A 23 10.28 -9.38 7.04
CA PRO A 23 10.23 -10.72 7.63
C PRO A 23 8.80 -11.30 7.60
N GLY A 24 8.66 -12.60 7.36
CA GLY A 24 7.35 -13.29 7.35
C GLY A 24 6.86 -13.75 8.73
N GLY A 25 7.19 -13.00 9.80
CA GLY A 25 6.98 -13.39 11.19
C GLY A 25 5.56 -13.16 11.70
N ASN A 26 5.32 -13.53 12.96
CA ASN A 26 4.01 -13.38 13.60
C ASN A 26 3.59 -11.90 13.74
N ARG A 27 4.56 -11.00 13.92
CA ARG A 27 4.30 -9.58 14.10
C ARG A 27 3.80 -8.95 12.80
N GLU A 28 4.41 -9.28 11.66
CA GLU A 28 3.96 -8.81 10.35
C GLU A 28 2.55 -9.32 10.03
N ARG A 29 2.28 -10.60 10.28
CA ARG A 29 0.93 -11.17 10.09
C ARG A 29 -0.12 -10.42 10.91
N MET A 30 0.15 -10.14 12.18
CA MET A 30 -0.75 -9.37 13.04
C MET A 30 -1.07 -8.00 12.44
N TYR A 31 -0.07 -7.28 11.91
CA TYR A 31 -0.34 -5.99 11.26
C TYR A 31 -1.03 -6.13 9.90
N PHE A 32 -0.76 -7.18 9.13
CA PHE A 32 -1.48 -7.45 7.88
C PHE A 32 -2.95 -7.77 8.14
N ASP A 33 -3.26 -8.52 9.19
CA ASP A 33 -4.64 -8.79 9.61
C ASP A 33 -5.36 -7.51 10.03
N PHE A 34 -4.68 -6.63 10.78
CA PHE A 34 -5.18 -5.32 11.13
C PHE A 34 -5.40 -4.42 9.90
N LEU A 35 -4.46 -4.38 8.95
CA LEU A 35 -4.61 -3.58 7.73
C LEU A 35 -5.75 -4.07 6.83
N GLN A 36 -6.05 -5.37 6.83
CA GLN A 36 -7.19 -5.95 6.13
C GLN A 36 -8.53 -5.69 6.83
N ASN A 37 -8.52 -5.56 8.16
CA ASN A 37 -9.71 -5.32 8.98
C ASN A 37 -9.47 -4.15 9.95
N PRO A 38 -9.26 -2.94 9.41
CA PRO A 38 -8.87 -1.80 10.24
C PRO A 38 -10.01 -1.37 11.16
N GLU A 39 -9.64 -0.96 12.37
CA GLU A 39 -10.54 -0.43 13.38
C GLU A 39 -10.06 0.94 13.88
N MET A 40 -10.96 1.66 14.55
CA MET A 40 -10.67 2.98 15.10
C MET A 40 -9.94 2.83 16.44
N ASP A 41 -8.64 2.58 16.36
CA ASP A 41 -7.75 2.40 17.51
C ASP A 41 -6.42 3.12 17.25
N ASP A 42 -6.30 4.33 17.78
CA ASP A 42 -5.12 5.20 17.56
C ASP A 42 -3.81 4.56 18.05
N GLU A 43 -3.85 3.74 19.11
CA GLU A 43 -2.67 3.06 19.64
C GLU A 43 -2.19 1.98 18.66
N LYS A 44 -3.11 1.21 18.07
CA LYS A 44 -2.76 0.23 17.04
C LYS A 44 -2.21 0.88 15.79
N TRP A 45 -2.80 1.99 15.34
CA TRP A 45 -2.29 2.74 14.19
C TRP A 45 -0.90 3.33 14.45
N LEU A 46 -0.66 3.88 15.65
CA LEU A 46 0.66 4.38 16.05
C LEU A 46 1.68 3.23 16.07
N ALA A 47 1.39 2.12 16.74
CA ALA A 47 2.26 0.97 16.82
C ALA A 47 2.57 0.37 15.43
N LEU A 48 1.61 0.44 14.50
CA LEU A 48 1.79 0.01 13.12
C LEU A 48 2.79 0.90 12.36
N VAL A 49 2.65 2.23 12.44
CA VAL A 49 3.59 3.13 11.74
C VAL A 49 4.96 3.11 12.39
N GLU A 50 5.05 2.99 13.72
CA GLU A 50 6.33 2.77 14.44
C GLU A 50 7.01 1.48 14.00
N TYR A 51 6.23 0.46 13.63
CA TYR A 51 6.78 -0.78 13.14
C TYR A 51 7.29 -0.68 11.71
N PHE A 52 6.49 -0.17 10.78
CA PHE A 52 6.80 -0.24 9.34
C PHE A 52 7.65 0.92 8.83
N VAL A 53 7.49 2.13 9.36
CA VAL A 53 8.19 3.29 8.79
C VAL A 53 9.70 3.10 8.92
N GLY A 54 10.40 3.21 7.80
CA GLY A 54 11.85 2.99 7.71
C GLY A 54 12.31 1.53 7.82
N ARG A 55 11.40 0.56 7.97
CA ARG A 55 11.76 -0.86 8.10
C ARG A 55 12.00 -1.49 6.73
N GLY A 56 13.23 -1.93 6.50
CA GLY A 56 13.66 -2.55 5.25
C GLY A 56 15.05 -2.07 4.85
N LYS A 57 15.61 -2.59 3.76
CA LYS A 57 16.92 -2.16 3.24
C LYS A 57 16.74 -1.22 2.06
N GLY A 58 17.67 -0.27 1.90
CA GLY A 58 17.75 0.60 0.72
C GLY A 58 17.11 1.98 0.93
N LEU A 59 16.96 2.71 -0.17
CA LEU A 59 16.41 4.08 -0.17
C LEU A 59 14.89 4.09 -0.02
N THR A 60 14.20 3.02 -0.39
CA THR A 60 12.76 2.82 -0.15
C THR A 60 12.59 1.57 0.70
N PRO A 61 12.60 1.69 2.03
CA PRO A 61 12.37 0.56 2.92
C PRO A 61 11.03 -0.13 2.63
N SER A 62 11.01 -1.46 2.66
CA SER A 62 9.83 -2.28 2.35
C SER A 62 8.57 -1.93 3.13
N GLY A 63 8.71 -1.54 4.39
CA GLY A 63 7.59 -1.08 5.20
C GLY A 63 6.97 0.21 4.66
N ASP A 64 7.76 1.13 4.12
CA ASP A 64 7.26 2.36 3.53
C ASP A 64 6.59 2.10 2.17
N ASP A 65 7.17 1.24 1.33
CA ASP A 65 6.58 0.84 0.05
C ASP A 65 5.21 0.16 0.27
N LEU A 66 5.10 -0.71 1.28
CA LEU A 66 3.84 -1.32 1.70
C LEU A 66 2.83 -0.26 2.14
N LEU A 67 3.23 0.68 2.99
CA LEU A 67 2.36 1.76 3.45
C LEU A 67 1.95 2.69 2.31
N MET A 68 2.81 2.95 1.34
CA MET A 68 2.51 3.75 0.15
C MET A 68 1.38 3.10 -0.67
N GLY A 69 1.50 1.80 -0.97
CA GLY A 69 0.47 1.07 -1.70
C GLY A 69 -0.87 1.02 -0.94
N TYR A 70 -0.83 0.83 0.37
CA TYR A 70 -2.04 0.82 1.20
C TYR A 70 -2.72 2.19 1.22
N LEU A 71 -1.95 3.25 1.50
CA LEU A 71 -2.42 4.62 1.58
C LEU A 71 -2.97 5.12 0.23
N PHE A 72 -2.38 4.69 -0.88
CA PHE A 72 -2.88 4.96 -2.23
C PHE A 72 -4.34 4.50 -2.40
N ILE A 73 -4.64 3.26 -2.02
CA ILE A 73 -6.01 2.72 -2.13
C ILE A 73 -6.96 3.45 -1.18
N LEU A 74 -6.56 3.66 0.08
CA LEU A 74 -7.42 4.38 1.03
C LEU A 74 -7.75 5.78 0.53
N LYS A 75 -6.77 6.50 -0.04
CA LYS A 75 -6.96 7.84 -0.60
C LYS A 75 -7.90 7.80 -1.81
N LEU A 76 -7.63 6.92 -2.76
CA LEU A 76 -8.38 6.82 -4.01
C LEU A 76 -9.87 6.58 -3.76
N TYR A 77 -10.20 5.75 -2.78
CA TYR A 77 -11.58 5.40 -2.44
C TYR A 77 -12.14 6.16 -1.23
N GLN A 78 -11.47 7.23 -0.80
CA GLN A 78 -11.89 8.09 0.33
C GLN A 78 -12.24 7.28 1.59
N HIS A 79 -11.44 6.26 1.89
CA HIS A 79 -11.68 5.37 3.02
C HIS A 79 -11.51 6.13 4.34
N LYS A 80 -12.39 5.87 5.31
CA LYS A 80 -12.42 6.57 6.62
C LYS A 80 -11.09 6.53 7.40
N PHE A 81 -10.25 5.52 7.18
CA PHE A 81 -8.95 5.39 7.85
C PHE A 81 -7.80 6.10 7.13
N TYR A 82 -8.04 6.72 5.97
CA TYR A 82 -7.02 7.51 5.28
C TYR A 82 -6.45 8.61 6.21
N GLN A 83 -7.34 9.40 6.84
CA GLN A 83 -6.96 10.49 7.73
C GLN A 83 -6.24 10.00 9.00
N VAL A 84 -6.63 8.83 9.51
CA VAL A 84 -5.98 8.22 10.68
C VAL A 84 -4.54 7.85 10.34
N LEU A 85 -4.32 7.14 9.23
CA LEU A 85 -2.98 6.78 8.80
C LEU A 85 -2.13 7.99 8.42
N GLU A 86 -2.69 8.97 7.72
CA GLU A 86 -2.04 10.25 7.38
C GLU A 86 -1.52 10.96 8.65
N LEU A 87 -2.36 11.08 9.68
CA LEU A 87 -1.98 11.69 10.95
C LEU A 87 -0.80 10.96 11.61
N GLN A 88 -0.82 9.62 11.64
CA GLN A 88 0.26 8.85 12.25
C GLN A 88 1.56 8.93 11.43
N LEU A 89 1.48 8.89 10.10
CA LEU A 89 2.65 9.04 9.22
C LEU A 89 3.37 10.37 9.40
N HIS A 90 2.63 11.46 9.62
CA HIS A 90 3.25 12.77 9.89
C HIS A 90 4.13 12.78 11.14
N LYS A 91 3.84 11.93 12.14
CA LYS A 91 4.68 11.77 13.35
C LYS A 91 5.98 11.03 13.07
N MET A 92 6.04 10.28 11.96
CA MET A 92 7.13 9.36 11.64
C MET A 92 8.11 9.88 10.58
N ASN A 93 7.97 11.13 10.13
CA ASN A 93 8.75 11.68 9.00
C ASN A 93 10.29 11.61 9.15
N ARG A 94 10.82 11.56 10.38
CA ARG A 94 12.26 11.47 10.68
C ARG A 94 12.78 10.04 10.81
N PHE A 95 11.92 9.03 10.67
CA PHE A 95 12.26 7.62 10.89
C PHE A 95 12.41 6.82 9.60
N THR A 96 12.31 7.47 8.45
CA THR A 96 12.60 6.88 7.14
C THR A 96 13.65 7.73 6.39
N THR A 97 13.99 7.32 5.17
CA THR A 97 14.89 8.05 4.28
C THR A 97 14.18 9.26 3.67
N ASP A 98 14.96 10.26 3.25
CA ASP A 98 14.42 11.42 2.53
C ASP A 98 13.71 11.01 1.23
N VAL A 99 14.21 9.98 0.55
CA VAL A 99 13.60 9.46 -0.69
C VAL A 99 12.21 8.90 -0.42
N SER A 100 12.08 8.03 0.58
CA SER A 100 10.81 7.39 0.94
C SER A 100 9.80 8.41 1.47
N TRP A 101 10.25 9.33 2.32
CA TRP A 101 9.41 10.42 2.81
C TRP A 101 8.92 11.33 1.68
N ASN A 102 9.74 11.61 0.67
CA ASN A 102 9.31 12.38 -0.50
C ASN A 102 8.19 11.67 -1.28
N TYR A 103 8.23 10.36 -1.44
CA TYR A 103 7.14 9.60 -2.07
C TYR A 103 5.86 9.61 -1.22
N LEU A 104 5.96 9.38 0.09
CA LEU A 104 4.80 9.40 1.00
C LEU A 104 4.17 10.80 1.05
N SER A 105 4.97 11.85 1.23
CA SER A 105 4.48 13.23 1.28
C SER A 105 3.89 13.70 -0.05
N ALA A 106 4.47 13.29 -1.19
CA ALA A 106 3.86 13.51 -2.50
C ALA A 106 2.47 12.88 -2.59
N LEU A 107 2.32 11.62 -2.14
CA LEU A 107 1.03 10.94 -2.12
C LEU A 107 0.01 11.67 -1.24
N LEU A 108 0.42 12.13 -0.04
CA LEU A 108 -0.41 12.94 0.84
C LEU A 108 -0.87 14.26 0.19
N LEU A 109 -0.04 14.85 -0.66
CA LEU A 109 -0.38 16.02 -1.48
C LEU A 109 -1.19 15.69 -2.76
N GLY A 110 -1.42 14.40 -3.05
CA GLY A 110 -2.20 13.94 -4.21
C GLY A 110 -1.37 13.58 -5.44
N TYR A 111 -0.04 13.57 -5.33
CA TYR A 111 0.89 13.22 -6.39
C TYR A 111 1.42 11.80 -6.20
N VAL A 112 1.51 11.04 -7.29
CA VAL A 112 2.10 9.70 -7.30
C VAL A 112 2.92 9.50 -8.57
N SER A 113 3.76 8.48 -8.61
CA SER A 113 4.54 8.16 -9.80
C SER A 113 3.65 7.69 -10.96
N SER A 114 4.14 7.79 -12.19
CA SER A 114 3.36 7.44 -13.39
C SER A 114 2.70 6.06 -13.33
N PRO A 115 3.36 4.96 -12.88
CA PRO A 115 2.69 3.66 -12.77
C PRO A 115 1.44 3.66 -11.87
N PHE A 116 1.41 4.47 -10.81
CA PHE A 116 0.24 4.62 -9.95
C PHE A 116 -0.82 5.56 -10.56
N ILE A 117 -0.42 6.56 -11.34
CA ILE A 117 -1.35 7.38 -12.14
C ILE A 117 -2.09 6.48 -13.13
N GLU A 118 -1.36 5.67 -13.90
CA GLU A 118 -1.94 4.74 -14.86
C GLU A 118 -2.87 3.74 -14.17
N LEU A 119 -2.47 3.17 -13.02
CA LEU A 119 -3.33 2.29 -12.24
C LEU A 119 -4.62 3.01 -11.79
N ARG A 120 -4.53 4.24 -11.28
CA ARG A 120 -5.72 5.02 -10.90
C ARG A 120 -6.66 5.18 -12.09
N ASN A 121 -6.14 5.68 -13.21
CA ASN A 121 -6.93 5.94 -14.41
C ASN A 121 -7.57 4.63 -14.90
N GLY A 122 -6.82 3.53 -14.92
CA GLY A 122 -7.34 2.23 -15.32
C GLY A 122 -8.43 1.67 -14.40
N LEU A 123 -8.42 2.03 -13.11
CA LEU A 123 -9.50 1.71 -12.17
C LEU A 123 -10.75 2.57 -12.42
N GLU A 124 -10.57 3.86 -12.70
CA GLU A 124 -11.66 4.82 -12.98
C GLU A 124 -12.33 4.54 -14.33
N GLU A 125 -11.56 4.15 -15.34
CA GLU A 125 -12.04 3.77 -16.68
C GLU A 125 -12.57 2.33 -16.74
N GLU A 126 -12.49 1.58 -15.63
CA GLU A 126 -12.93 0.19 -15.53
C GLU A 126 -12.29 -0.74 -16.59
N LEU A 127 -10.96 -0.63 -16.75
CA LEU A 127 -10.22 -1.43 -17.73
C LEU A 127 -10.42 -2.94 -17.56
N PRO A 128 -10.40 -3.71 -18.66
CA PRO A 128 -10.51 -5.15 -18.61
C PRO A 128 -9.29 -5.79 -17.92
N TYR A 129 -9.49 -7.02 -17.44
CA TYR A 129 -8.50 -7.78 -16.64
C TYR A 129 -7.09 -7.74 -17.22
N ASN A 130 -6.94 -7.97 -18.52
CA ASN A 130 -5.61 -8.05 -19.14
C ASN A 130 -4.87 -6.72 -19.08
N GLU A 131 -5.56 -5.61 -19.31
CA GLU A 131 -4.96 -4.27 -19.30
C GLU A 131 -4.61 -3.85 -17.86
N LEU A 132 -5.55 -4.04 -16.93
CA LEU A 132 -5.31 -3.79 -15.50
C LEU A 132 -4.14 -4.64 -14.96
N ASN A 133 -4.02 -5.88 -15.42
CA ASN A 133 -2.90 -6.77 -15.06
C ASN A 133 -1.55 -6.28 -15.62
N GLN A 134 -1.53 -5.60 -16.78
CA GLN A 134 -0.30 -4.96 -17.27
C GLN A 134 0.10 -3.77 -16.41
N LEU A 135 -0.86 -2.98 -15.92
CA LEU A 135 -0.59 -1.87 -15.00
C LEU A 135 0.02 -2.37 -13.68
N VAL A 136 -0.52 -3.46 -13.12
CA VAL A 136 0.07 -4.11 -11.94
C VAL A 136 1.48 -4.62 -12.23
N LYS A 137 1.73 -5.21 -13.41
CA LYS A 137 3.09 -5.63 -13.80
C LYS A 137 4.06 -4.45 -13.93
N ALA A 138 3.59 -3.29 -14.39
CA ALA A 138 4.42 -2.08 -14.46
C ALA A 138 4.85 -1.62 -13.06
N ILE A 139 3.96 -1.67 -12.07
CA ILE A 139 4.32 -1.39 -10.66
C ILE A 139 5.30 -2.45 -10.13
N LEU A 140 5.06 -3.74 -10.42
CA LEU A 140 5.98 -4.82 -10.01
C LEU A 140 7.39 -4.71 -10.60
N ALA A 141 7.57 -3.98 -11.70
CA ALA A 141 8.87 -3.76 -12.32
C ALA A 141 9.69 -2.65 -11.62
N ILE A 142 9.12 -1.97 -10.62
CA ILE A 142 9.80 -0.91 -9.85
C ILE A 142 10.76 -1.53 -8.83
N GLY A 143 12.05 -1.24 -9.00
CA GLY A 143 13.09 -1.64 -8.05
C GLY A 143 13.20 -3.16 -7.86
N HIS A 144 13.97 -3.59 -6.84
CA HIS A 144 14.14 -5.02 -6.55
C HIS A 144 12.92 -5.61 -5.82
N THR A 145 12.52 -5.00 -4.70
CA THR A 145 11.38 -5.44 -3.87
C THR A 145 10.29 -4.38 -3.74
N SER A 146 10.62 -3.10 -4.01
CA SER A 146 9.72 -1.96 -3.84
C SER A 146 8.39 -2.12 -4.57
N GLY A 147 8.41 -2.60 -5.82
CA GLY A 147 7.21 -2.89 -6.59
C GLY A 147 6.34 -3.98 -5.97
N SER A 148 6.94 -5.07 -5.46
CA SER A 148 6.19 -6.14 -4.78
C SER A 148 5.66 -5.71 -3.40
N ASP A 149 6.44 -4.95 -2.63
CA ASP A 149 6.04 -4.40 -1.34
C ASP A 149 4.85 -3.44 -1.53
N SER A 150 4.94 -2.54 -2.52
CA SER A 150 3.86 -1.65 -2.95
C SER A 150 2.60 -2.40 -3.38
N CYS A 151 2.75 -3.42 -4.24
CA CYS A 151 1.62 -4.23 -4.67
C CYS A 151 0.96 -4.98 -3.50
N TYR A 152 1.73 -5.38 -2.49
CA TYR A 152 1.15 -5.99 -1.31
C TYR A 152 0.38 -4.97 -0.47
N GLY A 153 0.88 -3.74 -0.36
CA GLY A 153 0.12 -2.60 0.16
C GLY A 153 -1.21 -2.39 -0.56
N LEU A 154 -1.20 -2.39 -1.90
CA LEU A 154 -2.43 -2.31 -2.72
C LEU A 154 -3.40 -3.45 -2.37
N PHE A 155 -2.91 -4.67 -2.21
CA PHE A 155 -3.72 -5.84 -1.88
C PHE A 155 -4.40 -5.69 -0.51
N LEU A 156 -3.65 -5.26 0.50
CA LEU A 156 -4.17 -5.01 1.84
C LEU A 156 -5.24 -3.91 1.81
N GLY A 157 -4.98 -2.82 1.09
CA GLY A 157 -5.91 -1.69 0.96
C GLY A 157 -7.20 -2.09 0.26
N VAL A 158 -7.10 -2.82 -0.86
CA VAL A 158 -8.27 -3.32 -1.58
C VAL A 158 -9.07 -4.30 -0.74
N THR A 159 -8.40 -5.13 0.07
CA THR A 159 -9.08 -6.04 1.00
C THR A 159 -9.81 -5.27 2.09
N ALA A 160 -9.22 -4.21 2.64
CA ALA A 160 -9.87 -3.33 3.60
C ALA A 160 -11.14 -2.68 3.06
N LEU A 161 -11.15 -2.26 1.79
CA LEU A 161 -12.35 -1.72 1.13
C LEU A 161 -13.48 -2.73 1.01
N MET A 162 -13.14 -4.02 0.85
CA MET A 162 -14.11 -5.12 0.75
C MET A 162 -14.53 -5.64 2.12
N GLY A 163 -13.81 -5.28 3.18
CA GLY A 163 -14.20 -5.50 4.56
C GLY A 163 -15.48 -4.72 4.84
N ASN A 164 -16.63 -5.36 4.55
CA ASN A 164 -17.91 -4.86 4.96
C ASN A 164 -18.03 -4.95 6.49
N LYS A 165 -18.28 -3.79 7.10
CA LYS A 165 -19.23 -3.55 8.21
C LYS A 165 -19.31 -4.60 9.31
#